data_AF-A0A1M7JAM6-F1
#
_entry.id   AF-A0A1M7JAM6-F1
#
_cell.length_a   1.000
_cell.length_b   1.000
_cell.length_c   1.000
_cell.angle_alpha   90.00
_cell.angle_beta   90.00
_cell.angle_gamma   90.00
#
_symmetry.space_group_name_H-M   'P 1'
#
loop_
_entity.id
_entity.type
_entity.pdbx_description
1 polymer ?
#
loop_
_entity_poly.entity_id
_entity_poly.type
_entity_poly.pdbx_seq_one_letter_code
_entity_poly.pdbx_strand_id
1 'polypeptide(L)'
;MPGTNRPKSLAQIDPRYPKIQLLIHIKEKTKVVNLDFEFKNAESEIEYFTKYPYNLLAFKDNKKALMVARPTNLLDSNLVIDNIKTEDLDYEVLYIGQAYGKDGKRTALDRLSSHETVQRIYTHSLSQHPDSDIWIMLTNFSQQSMLMMAGNDLIKVKEEDLKIEDEKLEHFSDNRNLSISEKQKINFTEAALIKYFEPQYNKDFKNVFPSSNHKSYSECYSLDVRAMTIELDTSEMIRNIYTNKSGRKDYHMKMFEFNSDKDRISLLEAFE
;
A
#
# COMPACT_ATOMS: atom_id res chain seq x y z
N MET A 1 22.40 -66.69 13.15
CA MET A 1 23.26 -65.50 13.34
C MET A 1 22.68 -64.33 12.54
N PRO A 2 22.85 -63.11 13.04
CA PRO A 2 21.82 -62.07 13.01
C PRO A 2 21.99 -61.02 11.92
N GLY A 3 20.89 -60.34 11.62
CA GLY A 3 20.89 -58.89 11.46
C GLY A 3 21.27 -58.33 10.10
N THR A 4 20.25 -57.89 9.36
CA THR A 4 20.35 -56.58 8.71
C THR A 4 19.19 -55.72 9.21
N ASN A 5 19.45 -55.07 10.34
CA ASN A 5 18.74 -53.88 10.79
C ASN A 5 18.69 -52.89 9.61
N ARG A 6 17.55 -52.78 8.93
CA ARG A 6 17.23 -51.52 8.29
C ARG A 6 16.96 -50.53 9.43
N PRO A 7 17.61 -49.36 9.47
CA PRO A 7 17.33 -48.38 10.50
C PRO A 7 15.85 -47.99 10.37
N LYS A 8 15.05 -48.34 11.39
CA LYS A 8 13.80 -47.65 11.66
C LYS A 8 14.17 -46.25 12.13
N SER A 9 14.43 -45.33 11.20
CA SER A 9 14.30 -43.91 11.49
C SER A 9 12.83 -43.51 11.26
N LEU A 10 11.92 -44.16 11.97
CA LEU A 10 10.64 -43.54 12.27
C LEU A 10 10.96 -42.61 13.44
N ALA A 11 11.37 -41.38 13.11
CA ALA A 11 11.22 -40.29 14.05
C ALA A 11 9.76 -40.35 14.51
N GLN A 12 9.54 -40.57 15.81
CA GLN A 12 8.24 -40.33 16.40
C GLN A 12 7.94 -38.84 16.18
N ILE A 13 7.25 -38.53 15.09
CA ILE A 13 6.63 -37.23 14.90
C ILE A 13 5.54 -37.22 15.96
N ASP A 14 5.70 -36.43 17.03
CA ASP A 14 4.60 -36.18 17.94
C ASP A 14 3.46 -35.61 17.09
N PRO A 15 2.30 -36.30 16.99
CA PRO A 15 1.21 -35.92 16.09
C PRO A 15 0.62 -34.54 16.42
N ARG A 16 1.04 -33.90 17.52
CA ARG A 16 0.65 -32.53 17.93
C ARG A 16 1.47 -31.41 17.28
N TYR A 17 2.54 -31.75 16.55
CA TYR A 17 3.44 -30.77 15.90
C TYR A 17 3.59 -31.05 14.40
N PRO A 18 2.55 -30.77 13.59
CA PRO A 18 2.65 -30.95 12.16
C PRO A 18 3.71 -30.00 11.59
N LYS A 19 4.67 -30.58 10.88
CA LYS A 19 5.66 -29.86 10.10
C LYS A 19 5.24 -29.84 8.65
N ILE A 20 5.23 -28.67 8.04
CA ILE A 20 4.75 -28.47 6.67
C ILE A 20 5.86 -27.83 5.87
N GLN A 21 6.13 -28.42 4.71
CA GLN A 21 7.05 -27.83 3.75
C GLN A 21 6.20 -27.13 2.68
N LEU A 22 6.29 -25.82 2.63
CA LEU A 22 5.76 -25.04 1.52
C LEU A 22 6.81 -24.99 0.42
N LEU A 23 6.42 -25.50 -0.76
CA LEU A 23 7.18 -25.35 -1.99
C LEU A 23 6.70 -24.10 -2.70
N ILE A 24 7.56 -23.08 -2.75
CA ILE A 24 7.27 -21.80 -3.37
C ILE A 24 7.96 -21.77 -4.73
N HIS A 25 7.16 -21.69 -5.78
CA HIS A 25 7.67 -21.57 -7.14
C HIS A 25 7.73 -20.09 -7.53
N ILE A 26 8.95 -19.55 -7.62
CA ILE A 26 9.21 -18.17 -8.04
C ILE A 26 9.87 -18.24 -9.40
N LYS A 27 9.09 -18.01 -10.46
CA LYS A 27 9.54 -18.16 -11.86
C LYS A 27 10.13 -19.56 -12.07
N GLU A 28 11.41 -19.67 -12.42
CA GLU A 28 12.12 -20.94 -12.64
C GLU A 28 12.77 -21.51 -11.36
N LYS A 29 12.66 -20.82 -10.23
CA LYS A 29 13.28 -21.23 -8.95
C LYS A 29 12.23 -21.83 -8.03
N THR A 30 12.62 -22.88 -7.30
CA THR A 30 11.81 -23.42 -6.21
C THR A 30 12.50 -23.12 -4.89
N LYS A 31 11.79 -22.45 -3.98
CA LYS A 31 12.23 -22.19 -2.61
C LYS A 31 11.40 -23.05 -1.67
N VAL A 32 12.07 -23.70 -0.72
CA VAL A 32 11.40 -24.48 0.33
C VAL A 32 11.35 -23.62 1.59
N VAL A 33 10.15 -23.46 2.15
CA VAL A 33 9.96 -22.84 3.46
C VAL A 33 9.34 -23.87 4.38
N ASN A 34 10.01 -24.14 5.50
CA ASN A 34 9.50 -25.04 6.53
C ASN A 34 8.66 -24.22 7.50
N LEU A 35 7.41 -24.64 7.69
CA LEU A 35 6.51 -24.09 8.69
C LEU A 35 6.24 -25.16 9.74
N ASP A 36 6.56 -24.83 10.99
CA ASP A 36 6.27 -25.67 12.14
C ASP A 36 5.02 -25.13 12.82
N PHE A 37 3.99 -25.97 12.95
CA PHE A 37 2.75 -25.62 13.65
C PHE A 37 2.66 -26.37 14.97
N GLU A 38 2.14 -25.71 16.00
CA GLU A 38 1.81 -26.33 17.28
C GLU A 38 0.31 -26.18 17.55
N PHE A 39 -0.41 -27.30 17.58
CA PHE A 39 -1.84 -27.31 17.90
C PHE A 39 -2.06 -27.87 19.32
N LYS A 40 -1.88 -27.01 20.33
CA LYS A 40 -2.02 -27.37 21.76
C LYS A 40 -3.38 -27.98 22.12
N ASN A 41 -4.42 -27.67 21.35
CA ASN A 41 -5.80 -28.13 21.56
C ASN A 41 -6.16 -29.35 20.69
N ALA A 42 -5.19 -29.98 20.03
CA ALA A 42 -5.39 -31.24 19.32
C ALA A 42 -5.43 -32.38 20.34
N GLU A 43 -6.54 -33.10 20.33
CA GLU A 43 -6.85 -34.25 21.17
C GLU A 43 -6.63 -35.56 20.40
N SER A 44 -6.53 -35.53 19.07
CA SER A 44 -6.26 -36.69 18.22
C SER A 44 -5.41 -36.40 16.98
N GLU A 45 -5.46 -37.27 15.96
CA GLU A 45 -4.72 -37.11 14.70
C GLU A 45 -5.17 -35.85 13.93
N ILE A 46 -4.19 -35.10 13.46
CA ILE A 46 -4.41 -33.86 12.71
C ILE A 46 -4.48 -34.18 11.23
N GLU A 47 -5.62 -33.88 10.61
CA GLU A 47 -5.81 -33.94 9.18
C GLU A 47 -5.68 -32.54 8.57
N TYR A 48 -5.10 -32.45 7.38
CA TYR A 48 -5.09 -31.22 6.59
C TYR A 48 -5.98 -31.35 5.35
N PHE A 49 -6.55 -30.22 4.93
CA PHE A 49 -7.36 -30.13 3.73
C PHE A 49 -6.97 -28.90 2.92
N THR A 50 -6.74 -29.11 1.64
CA THR A 50 -6.58 -28.06 0.65
C THR A 50 -7.08 -28.57 -0.69
N LYS A 51 -7.70 -27.70 -1.49
CA LYS A 51 -8.24 -28.06 -2.80
C LYS A 51 -7.84 -27.00 -3.81
N TYR A 52 -7.57 -27.43 -5.05
CA TYR A 52 -7.32 -26.51 -6.16
C TYR A 52 -8.37 -25.38 -6.15
N PRO A 53 -7.96 -24.10 -6.19
CA PRO A 53 -6.63 -23.62 -6.59
C PRO A 53 -5.57 -23.52 -5.46
N TYR A 54 -5.77 -24.19 -4.33
CA TYR A 54 -4.84 -24.28 -3.19
C TYR A 54 -4.64 -22.96 -2.44
N ASN A 55 -5.57 -22.02 -2.56
CA ASN A 55 -5.54 -20.74 -1.87
C ASN A 55 -6.06 -20.79 -0.42
N LEU A 56 -6.51 -21.97 0.04
CA LEU A 56 -6.96 -22.23 1.40
C LEU A 56 -6.33 -23.53 1.92
N LEU A 57 -5.79 -23.44 3.14
CA LEU A 57 -5.23 -24.55 3.90
C LEU A 57 -5.97 -24.63 5.24
N ALA A 58 -6.55 -25.80 5.52
CA ALA A 58 -7.26 -26.06 6.76
C ALA A 58 -6.62 -27.22 7.52
N PHE A 59 -6.52 -27.09 8.83
CA PHE A 59 -6.18 -28.16 9.76
C PHE A 59 -7.40 -28.49 10.61
N LYS A 60 -7.67 -29.78 10.79
CA LYS A 60 -8.75 -30.27 11.65
C LYS A 60 -8.28 -31.42 12.50
N ASP A 61 -8.89 -31.54 13.65
CA ASP A 61 -8.83 -32.71 14.53
C ASP A 61 -10.23 -33.34 14.51
N ASN A 62 -10.35 -34.52 13.90
CA ASN A 62 -11.63 -35.15 13.58
C ASN A 62 -12.61 -34.18 12.84
N LYS A 63 -13.63 -33.69 13.56
CA LYS A 63 -14.65 -32.75 13.06
C LYS A 63 -14.44 -31.30 13.54
N LYS A 64 -13.43 -31.05 14.38
CA LYS A 64 -13.12 -29.73 14.93
C LYS A 64 -12.08 -29.04 14.07
N ALA A 65 -12.43 -27.91 13.49
CA ALA A 65 -11.45 -27.06 12.80
C ALA A 65 -10.46 -26.51 13.81
N LEU A 66 -9.17 -26.74 13.56
CA LEU A 66 -8.07 -26.17 14.36
C LEU A 66 -7.63 -24.83 13.78
N MET A 67 -7.57 -24.75 12.45
CA MET A 67 -7.09 -23.57 11.75
C MET A 67 -7.57 -23.58 10.29
N VAL A 68 -7.87 -22.40 9.77
CA VAL A 68 -8.08 -22.16 8.34
C VAL A 68 -7.31 -20.90 7.99
N ALA A 69 -6.43 -20.97 6.99
CA ALA A 69 -5.63 -19.84 6.58
C ALA A 69 -5.33 -19.89 5.08
N ARG A 70 -4.94 -18.73 4.54
CA ARG A 70 -4.38 -18.64 3.20
C ARG A 70 -2.88 -18.91 3.25
N PRO A 71 -2.31 -19.71 2.34
CA PRO A 71 -0.87 -20.02 2.36
C PRO A 71 0.03 -18.79 2.32
N THR A 72 -0.34 -17.76 1.55
CA THR A 72 0.34 -16.46 1.47
C THR A 72 0.45 -15.79 2.84
N ASN A 73 -0.63 -15.75 3.63
CA ASN A 73 -0.64 -15.15 4.96
C ASN A 73 0.27 -15.91 5.94
N LEU A 74 0.31 -17.24 5.83
CA LEU A 74 1.19 -18.06 6.68
C LEU A 74 2.66 -17.90 6.32
N LEU A 75 2.93 -17.85 5.03
CA LEU A 75 4.26 -17.61 4.51
C LEU A 75 4.73 -16.21 4.94
N ASP A 76 3.90 -15.20 4.72
CA ASP A 76 4.21 -13.82 5.05
C ASP A 76 4.45 -13.67 6.55
N SER A 77 3.56 -14.20 7.40
CA SER A 77 3.70 -14.11 8.86
C SER A 77 5.00 -14.72 9.36
N ASN A 78 5.38 -15.91 8.87
CA ASN A 78 6.62 -16.57 9.31
C ASN A 78 7.86 -15.81 8.82
N LEU A 79 7.89 -15.40 7.56
CA LEU A 79 9.01 -14.61 7.05
C LEU A 79 9.10 -13.24 7.71
N VAL A 80 7.97 -12.65 8.12
CA VAL A 80 7.93 -11.42 8.93
C VAL A 80 8.54 -11.65 10.31
N ILE A 81 8.15 -12.72 11.00
CA ILE A 81 8.71 -13.11 12.30
C ILE A 81 10.23 -13.29 12.22
N ASP A 82 10.70 -13.94 11.15
CA ASP A 82 12.12 -14.18 10.91
C ASP A 82 12.86 -12.97 10.30
N ASN A 83 12.15 -11.85 10.08
CA ASN A 83 12.66 -10.64 9.44
C ASN A 83 13.32 -10.88 8.07
N ILE A 84 12.79 -11.83 7.29
CA ILE A 84 13.27 -12.18 5.97
C ILE A 84 12.63 -11.27 4.92
N LYS A 85 13.47 -10.50 4.21
CA LYS A 85 13.06 -9.67 3.08
C LYS A 85 13.07 -10.49 1.78
N THR A 86 11.98 -10.45 1.03
CA THR A 86 11.83 -11.10 -0.28
C THR A 86 10.87 -10.29 -1.13
N GLU A 87 11.29 -9.93 -2.34
CA GLU A 87 10.49 -9.06 -3.23
C GLU A 87 9.23 -9.75 -3.78
N ASP A 88 9.18 -11.08 -3.70
CA ASP A 88 8.04 -11.90 -4.15
C ASP A 88 6.80 -11.75 -3.27
N LEU A 89 6.96 -11.17 -2.07
CA LEU A 89 5.86 -10.88 -1.14
C LEU A 89 5.64 -9.36 -0.96
N ASP A 90 6.34 -8.53 -1.73
CA ASP A 90 6.07 -7.09 -1.73
C ASP A 90 4.67 -6.82 -2.32
N TYR A 91 4.05 -5.73 -1.88
CA TYR A 91 2.66 -5.43 -2.22
C TYR A 91 2.55 -4.59 -3.49
N GLU A 92 1.95 -5.16 -4.54
CA GLU A 92 1.59 -4.38 -5.72
C GLU A 92 0.36 -3.51 -5.43
N VAL A 93 0.49 -2.20 -5.67
CA VAL A 93 -0.64 -1.25 -5.57
C VAL A 93 -1.51 -1.43 -6.81
N LEU A 94 -2.61 -2.15 -6.64
CA LEU A 94 -3.55 -2.45 -7.72
C LEU A 94 -4.63 -1.37 -7.90
N TYR A 95 -4.99 -0.67 -6.82
CA TYR A 95 -6.02 0.37 -6.82
C TYR A 95 -5.88 1.32 -5.63
N ILE A 96 -6.22 2.58 -5.85
CA ILE A 96 -6.30 3.65 -4.86
C ILE A 96 -7.69 4.26 -4.93
N GLY A 97 -8.32 4.45 -3.78
CA GLY A 97 -9.64 5.06 -3.72
C GLY A 97 -9.95 5.67 -2.36
N GLN A 98 -10.92 6.58 -2.33
CA GLN A 98 -11.38 7.20 -1.09
C GLN A 98 -12.19 6.24 -0.22
N ALA A 99 -11.86 6.18 1.07
CA ALA A 99 -12.60 5.40 2.06
C ALA A 99 -13.73 6.18 2.78
N TYR A 100 -13.77 7.52 2.67
CA TYR A 100 -14.74 8.37 3.37
C TYR A 100 -16.08 8.49 2.64
N GLY A 101 -17.21 8.25 3.32
CA GLY A 101 -18.55 8.57 2.80
C GLY A 101 -18.93 10.05 3.01
N LYS A 102 -20.02 10.52 2.37
CA LYS A 102 -20.60 11.84 2.70
C LYS A 102 -20.94 11.89 4.20
N ASP A 103 -20.44 12.90 4.89
CA ASP A 103 -20.71 13.23 6.30
C ASP A 103 -20.28 12.20 7.35
N GLY A 104 -19.27 11.36 7.07
CA GLY A 104 -18.70 10.45 8.08
C GLY A 104 -19.64 9.33 8.57
N LYS A 105 -20.84 9.20 8.00
CA LYS A 105 -21.86 8.21 8.40
C LYS A 105 -21.52 6.77 8.05
N ARG A 106 -20.47 6.53 7.26
CA ARG A 106 -20.01 5.20 6.84
C ARG A 106 -18.50 5.11 7.04
N THR A 107 -18.07 4.03 7.69
CA THR A 107 -16.66 3.70 7.88
C THR A 107 -16.04 3.20 6.57
N ALA A 108 -14.71 3.14 6.52
CA ALA A 108 -13.98 2.50 5.43
C ALA A 108 -14.47 1.06 5.19
N LEU A 109 -14.72 0.31 6.27
CA LEU A 109 -15.21 -1.07 6.24
C LEU A 109 -16.62 -1.16 5.62
N ASP A 110 -17.52 -0.22 5.97
CA ASP A 110 -18.89 -0.19 5.41
C ASP A 110 -18.86 0.03 3.90
N ARG A 111 -17.97 0.90 3.40
CA ARG A 111 -17.80 1.10 1.96
C ARG A 111 -17.20 -0.13 1.30
N LEU A 112 -16.15 -0.72 1.86
CA LEU A 112 -15.49 -1.90 1.29
C LEU A 112 -16.46 -3.08 1.10
N SER A 113 -17.40 -3.27 2.03
CA SER A 113 -18.37 -4.37 1.97
C SER A 113 -19.30 -4.30 0.74
N SER A 114 -19.53 -3.11 0.20
CA SER A 114 -20.50 -2.83 -0.87
C SER A 114 -19.90 -2.10 -2.08
N HIS A 115 -18.58 -2.02 -2.18
CA HIS A 115 -17.90 -1.30 -3.26
C HIS A 115 -17.70 -2.19 -4.49
N GLU A 116 -18.52 -1.98 -5.52
CA GLU A 116 -18.47 -2.75 -6.78
C GLU A 116 -17.06 -2.83 -7.39
N THR A 117 -16.29 -1.73 -7.38
CA THR A 117 -14.92 -1.74 -7.92
C THR A 117 -13.99 -2.68 -7.15
N VAL A 118 -14.06 -2.71 -5.81
CA VAL A 118 -13.20 -3.57 -4.99
C VAL A 118 -13.59 -5.03 -5.19
N GLN A 119 -14.89 -5.32 -5.24
CA GLN A 119 -15.39 -6.66 -5.54
C GLN A 119 -14.95 -7.12 -6.94
N ARG A 120 -15.00 -6.25 -7.95
CA ARG A 120 -14.48 -6.53 -9.30
C ARG A 120 -12.99 -6.82 -9.30
N ILE A 121 -12.19 -6.03 -8.58
CA ILE A 121 -10.75 -6.27 -8.44
C ILE A 121 -10.51 -7.62 -7.79
N TYR A 122 -11.23 -7.94 -6.72
CA TYR A 122 -11.12 -9.21 -6.02
C TYR A 122 -11.43 -10.40 -6.94
N THR A 123 -12.56 -10.35 -7.66
CA THR A 123 -12.95 -11.40 -8.60
C THR A 123 -11.96 -11.51 -9.77
N HIS A 124 -11.56 -10.39 -10.37
CA HIS A 124 -10.65 -10.39 -11.51
C HIS A 124 -9.26 -10.90 -11.09
N SER A 125 -8.68 -10.35 -10.03
CA SER A 125 -7.33 -10.71 -9.58
C SER A 125 -7.24 -12.17 -9.16
N LEU A 126 -8.19 -12.69 -8.38
CA LEU A 126 -8.17 -14.11 -7.98
C LEU A 126 -8.44 -15.06 -9.13
N SER A 127 -9.10 -14.62 -10.20
CA SER A 127 -9.29 -15.44 -11.40
C SER A 127 -8.02 -15.57 -12.24
N GLN A 128 -7.19 -14.52 -12.27
CA GLN A 128 -5.97 -14.47 -13.07
C GLN A 128 -4.73 -14.94 -12.28
N HIS A 129 -4.71 -14.67 -10.98
CA HIS A 129 -3.59 -14.94 -10.07
C HIS A 129 -4.11 -15.67 -8.82
N PRO A 130 -4.48 -16.95 -8.94
CA PRO A 130 -5.06 -17.72 -7.83
C PRO A 130 -4.09 -17.97 -6.67
N ASP A 131 -2.79 -17.79 -6.92
CA ASP A 131 -1.67 -17.87 -6.00
C ASP A 131 -1.37 -16.53 -5.30
N SER A 132 -2.10 -15.46 -5.64
CA SER A 132 -1.99 -14.14 -5.03
C SER A 132 -3.13 -13.84 -4.07
N ASP A 133 -2.87 -12.94 -3.13
CA ASP A 133 -3.90 -12.43 -2.21
C ASP A 133 -4.01 -10.92 -2.24
N ILE A 134 -5.22 -10.45 -1.94
CA ILE A 134 -5.57 -9.03 -1.92
C ILE A 134 -5.50 -8.52 -0.51
N TRP A 135 -4.66 -7.50 -0.31
CA TRP A 135 -4.53 -6.74 0.93
C TRP A 135 -5.19 -5.37 0.78
N ILE A 136 -5.75 -4.86 1.87
CA ILE A 136 -6.36 -3.53 1.93
C ILE A 136 -5.58 -2.70 2.94
N MET A 137 -4.90 -1.67 2.45
CA MET A 137 -4.20 -0.71 3.29
C MET A 137 -5.11 0.50 3.54
N LEU A 138 -5.37 0.80 4.81
CA LEU A 138 -6.10 2.01 5.22
C LEU A 138 -5.09 3.06 5.68
N THR A 139 -5.01 4.15 4.95
CA THR A 139 -4.06 5.24 5.22
C THR A 139 -4.80 6.51 5.63
N ASN A 140 -4.25 7.23 6.60
CA ASN A 140 -4.68 8.59 6.95
C ASN A 140 -3.52 9.56 6.68
N PHE A 141 -3.83 10.71 6.08
CA PHE A 141 -2.83 11.71 5.72
C PHE A 141 -3.06 12.99 6.51
N SER A 142 -1.98 13.57 7.03
CA SER A 142 -1.98 14.90 7.63
C SER A 142 -1.46 15.92 6.63
N GLN A 143 -1.99 17.14 6.69
CA GLN A 143 -1.46 18.25 5.91
C GLN A 143 -0.30 18.89 6.69
N GLN A 144 0.83 19.08 6.02
CA GLN A 144 1.87 20.00 6.44
C GLN A 144 1.97 21.13 5.41
N SER A 145 1.88 22.36 5.87
CA SER A 145 2.07 23.55 5.03
C SER A 145 3.43 24.15 5.32
N MET A 146 4.20 24.39 4.28
CA MET A 146 5.52 25.02 4.37
C MET A 146 5.55 26.25 3.48
N LEU A 147 6.16 27.33 4.00
CA LEU A 147 6.55 28.50 3.22
C LEU A 147 8.04 28.39 2.95
N MET A 148 8.44 28.45 1.68
CA MET A 148 9.85 28.49 1.28
C MET A 148 10.20 29.90 0.81
N MET A 149 11.26 30.47 1.37
CA MET A 149 11.83 31.74 0.94
C MET A 149 13.20 31.46 0.32
N ALA A 150 13.39 31.86 -0.94
CA ALA A 150 14.72 31.90 -1.53
C ALA A 150 15.42 33.19 -1.09
N GLY A 151 16.67 33.09 -0.63
CA GLY A 151 17.44 34.28 -0.26
C GLY A 151 17.65 35.21 -1.47
N ASN A 152 17.85 36.50 -1.21
CA ASN A 152 18.06 37.54 -2.24
C ASN A 152 19.20 37.24 -3.23
N ASP A 153 20.12 36.34 -2.87
CA ASP A 153 21.23 35.91 -3.73
C ASP A 153 20.82 34.89 -4.80
N LEU A 154 19.69 34.20 -4.62
CA LEU A 154 19.16 33.19 -5.56
C LEU A 154 18.11 33.78 -6.51
N ILE A 155 17.32 34.75 -6.04
CA ILE A 155 16.26 35.40 -6.83
C ILE A 155 16.29 36.89 -6.55
N LYS A 156 16.59 37.71 -7.57
CA LYS A 156 16.40 39.15 -7.49
C LYS A 156 14.95 39.49 -7.79
N VAL A 157 14.17 39.71 -6.74
CA VAL A 157 12.84 40.31 -6.86
C VAL A 157 13.01 41.76 -7.30
N LYS A 158 12.28 42.19 -8.32
CA LYS A 158 12.30 43.60 -8.74
C LYS A 158 11.60 44.45 -7.70
N GLU A 159 12.00 45.71 -7.55
CA GLU A 159 11.38 46.62 -6.58
C GLU A 159 9.86 46.79 -6.79
N GLU A 160 9.40 46.68 -8.04
CA GLU A 160 7.97 46.73 -8.40
C GLU A 160 7.15 45.56 -7.85
N ASP A 161 7.79 44.41 -7.60
CA ASP A 161 7.15 43.16 -7.16
C ASP A 161 7.22 42.96 -5.63
N LEU A 162 7.97 43.81 -4.90
CA LEU A 162 8.14 43.67 -3.44
C LEU A 162 6.80 43.71 -2.68
N LYS A 163 5.87 44.58 -3.09
CA LYS A 163 4.54 44.64 -2.49
C LYS A 163 3.74 43.35 -2.70
N ILE A 164 3.89 42.73 -3.85
CA ILE A 164 3.21 41.47 -4.18
C ILE A 164 3.76 40.34 -3.31
N GLU A 165 5.08 40.33 -3.05
CA GLU A 165 5.70 39.35 -2.15
C GLU A 165 5.27 39.55 -0.68
N ASP A 166 5.17 40.80 -0.21
CA ASP A 166 4.65 41.10 1.13
C ASP A 166 3.17 40.66 1.27
N GLU A 167 2.34 40.92 0.26
CA GLU A 167 0.94 40.48 0.21
C GLU A 167 0.81 38.96 0.26
N LYS A 168 1.72 38.20 -0.36
CA LYS A 168 1.74 36.73 -0.29
C LYS A 168 2.06 36.21 1.11
N LEU A 169 2.99 36.86 1.82
CA LEU A 169 3.35 36.52 3.19
C LEU A 169 2.18 36.77 4.16
N GLU A 170 1.51 37.92 4.01
CA GLU A 170 0.29 38.24 4.75
C GLU A 170 -0.81 37.22 4.44
N HIS A 171 -1.05 36.93 3.16
CA HIS A 171 -2.04 35.95 2.71
C HIS A 171 -1.79 34.53 3.26
N PHE A 172 -0.53 34.08 3.35
CA PHE A 172 -0.18 32.80 3.97
C PHE A 172 -0.57 32.76 5.45
N SER A 173 -0.27 33.84 6.17
CA SER A 173 -0.54 33.99 7.60
C SER A 173 -2.06 34.08 7.88
N ASP A 174 -2.77 34.89 7.10
CA ASP A 174 -4.21 35.12 7.23
C ASP A 174 -5.03 33.87 6.88
N ASN A 175 -4.57 33.04 5.93
CA ASN A 175 -5.23 31.78 5.56
C ASN A 175 -4.90 30.61 6.48
N ARG A 176 -4.50 30.87 7.73
CA ARG A 176 -4.18 29.83 8.73
C ARG A 176 -3.17 28.81 8.19
N ASN A 177 -2.09 29.28 7.58
CA ASN A 177 -1.07 28.45 6.92
C ASN A 177 -1.67 27.58 5.80
N LEU A 178 -2.50 28.15 4.93
CA LEU A 178 -3.09 27.46 3.77
C LEU A 178 -3.91 26.20 4.13
N SER A 179 -4.69 26.24 5.20
CA SER A 179 -5.51 25.09 5.63
C SER A 179 -6.59 24.77 4.59
N ILE A 180 -6.44 23.66 3.85
CA ILE A 180 -7.46 23.20 2.88
C ILE A 180 -8.54 22.36 3.59
N SER A 181 -9.76 22.36 3.05
CA SER A 181 -10.85 21.55 3.61
C SER A 181 -10.51 20.04 3.58
N GLU A 182 -11.03 19.27 4.53
CA GLU A 182 -10.81 17.81 4.60
C GLU A 182 -11.19 17.09 3.30
N LYS A 183 -12.29 17.54 2.67
CA LYS A 183 -12.73 17.01 1.37
C LYS A 183 -11.68 17.24 0.28
N GLN A 184 -11.02 18.41 0.28
CA GLN A 184 -9.94 18.68 -0.66
C GLN A 184 -8.74 17.79 -0.37
N LYS A 185 -8.30 17.70 0.90
CA LYS A 185 -7.19 16.82 1.29
C LYS A 185 -7.38 15.41 0.73
N ILE A 186 -8.57 14.83 0.95
CA ILE A 186 -8.90 13.50 0.45
C ILE A 186 -8.82 13.43 -1.09
N ASN A 187 -9.44 14.39 -1.80
CA ASN A 187 -9.45 14.39 -3.26
C ASN A 187 -8.04 14.55 -3.87
N PHE A 188 -7.21 15.41 -3.27
CA PHE A 188 -5.85 15.64 -3.74
C PHE A 188 -4.96 14.45 -3.45
N THR A 189 -5.01 13.93 -2.23
CA THR A 189 -4.21 12.76 -1.85
C THR A 189 -4.53 11.56 -2.73
N GLU A 190 -5.82 11.24 -2.95
CA GLU A 190 -6.21 10.17 -3.88
C GLU A 190 -5.59 10.39 -5.26
N ALA A 191 -5.76 11.59 -5.81
CA ALA A 191 -5.35 11.85 -7.18
C ALA A 191 -3.82 11.92 -7.36
N ALA A 192 -3.10 12.47 -6.38
CA ALA A 192 -1.65 12.48 -6.30
C ALA A 192 -1.08 11.04 -6.24
N LEU A 193 -1.65 10.19 -5.38
CA LEU A 193 -1.24 8.79 -5.27
C LEU A 193 -1.55 8.02 -6.56
N ILE A 194 -2.73 8.22 -7.18
CA ILE A 194 -3.06 7.62 -8.48
C ILE A 194 -2.06 8.04 -9.56
N LYS A 195 -1.66 9.31 -9.59
CA LYS A 195 -0.68 9.80 -10.56
C LYS A 195 0.72 9.28 -10.33
N TYR A 196 1.10 9.12 -9.07
CA TYR A 196 2.40 8.62 -8.69
C TYR A 196 2.53 7.13 -8.98
N PHE A 197 1.62 6.30 -8.46
CA PHE A 197 1.64 4.85 -8.62
C PHE A 197 1.12 4.39 -9.98
N GLU A 198 0.18 5.10 -10.59
CA GLU A 198 -0.47 4.68 -11.83
C GLU A 198 -1.00 3.23 -11.81
N PRO A 199 -1.74 2.85 -10.75
CA PRO A 199 -2.12 1.46 -10.54
C PRO A 199 -3.08 0.98 -11.63
N GLN A 200 -2.98 -0.30 -11.98
CA GLN A 200 -3.68 -0.90 -13.13
C GLN A 200 -5.18 -0.56 -13.13
N TYR A 201 -5.87 -0.81 -12.00
CA TYR A 201 -7.32 -0.68 -11.97
C TYR A 201 -7.82 0.76 -11.86
N ASN A 202 -6.99 1.74 -11.48
CA ASN A 202 -7.40 3.14 -11.63
C ASN A 202 -7.38 3.57 -13.10
N LYS A 203 -6.50 3.01 -13.95
CA LYS A 203 -6.49 3.26 -15.40
C LYS A 203 -7.68 2.60 -16.09
N ASP A 204 -7.89 1.32 -15.78
CA ASP A 204 -8.95 0.53 -16.39
C ASP A 204 -10.35 1.01 -15.97
N PHE A 205 -10.45 1.67 -14.80
CA PHE A 205 -11.74 2.05 -14.20
C PHE A 205 -11.99 3.55 -13.98
N LYS A 206 -11.09 4.52 -14.29
CA LYS A 206 -11.45 5.97 -14.43
C LYS A 206 -10.38 6.97 -14.95
N ASN A 207 -10.89 8.12 -15.39
CA ASN A 207 -10.26 9.23 -16.12
C ASN A 207 -9.10 9.98 -15.42
N VAL A 208 -8.16 10.45 -16.26
CA VAL A 208 -6.81 10.99 -16.00
C VAL A 208 -6.74 12.20 -15.05
N PHE A 209 -5.86 12.12 -14.04
CA PHE A 209 -5.34 13.24 -13.25
C PHE A 209 -3.91 13.63 -13.70
N PRO A 210 -3.47 14.89 -13.51
CA PRO A 210 -4.27 16.09 -13.25
C PRO A 210 -4.84 16.66 -14.55
N SER A 211 -6.08 17.17 -14.52
CA SER A 211 -6.61 18.04 -15.58
C SER A 211 -7.13 19.33 -14.97
N SER A 212 -6.80 20.46 -15.58
CA SER A 212 -7.22 21.80 -15.19
C SER A 212 -8.74 22.01 -15.23
N ASN A 213 -9.49 21.07 -15.83
CA ASN A 213 -10.94 21.15 -16.02
C ASN A 213 -11.76 20.48 -14.90
N HIS A 214 -11.13 19.89 -13.88
CA HIS A 214 -11.85 19.33 -12.75
C HIS A 214 -12.22 20.41 -11.73
N LYS A 215 -13.50 20.79 -11.69
CA LYS A 215 -14.11 21.72 -10.71
C LYS A 215 -13.87 21.33 -9.24
N SER A 216 -13.45 20.09 -8.98
CA SER A 216 -13.15 19.59 -7.64
C SER A 216 -11.92 20.27 -7.00
N TYR A 217 -10.99 20.83 -7.78
CA TYR A 217 -9.68 21.31 -7.30
C TYR A 217 -9.55 22.84 -7.28
N SER A 218 -10.62 23.58 -7.61
CA SER A 218 -10.60 25.04 -7.75
C SER A 218 -10.15 25.78 -6.49
N GLU A 219 -10.36 25.18 -5.31
CA GLU A 219 -9.99 25.74 -4.00
C GLU A 219 -8.46 25.82 -3.80
N CYS A 220 -7.66 24.97 -4.46
CA CYS A 220 -6.20 25.09 -4.40
C CYS A 220 -5.63 26.16 -5.33
N TYR A 221 -6.30 26.42 -6.47
CA TYR A 221 -5.94 27.53 -7.34
C TYR A 221 -6.25 28.88 -6.68
N SER A 222 -7.23 28.95 -5.77
CA SER A 222 -7.48 30.15 -4.97
C SER A 222 -6.49 30.37 -3.82
N LEU A 223 -5.67 29.37 -3.46
CA LEU A 223 -4.77 29.43 -2.31
C LEU A 223 -3.31 29.75 -2.68
N ASP A 224 -3.04 30.19 -3.90
CA ASP A 224 -1.69 30.46 -4.45
C ASP A 224 -0.66 29.34 -4.13
N VAL A 225 -1.12 28.08 -4.10
CA VAL A 225 -0.28 26.93 -3.78
C VAL A 225 0.66 26.65 -4.94
N ARG A 226 1.97 26.75 -4.68
CA ARG A 226 3.04 26.53 -5.67
C ARG A 226 3.22 25.06 -6.03
N ALA A 227 3.34 24.22 -5.01
CA ALA A 227 3.61 22.81 -5.16
C ALA A 227 2.93 22.02 -4.04
N MET A 228 2.72 20.75 -4.30
CA MET A 228 2.21 19.79 -3.33
C MET A 228 3.08 18.55 -3.36
N THR A 229 3.53 18.12 -2.19
CA THR A 229 4.25 16.88 -2.01
C THR A 229 3.34 15.86 -1.36
N ILE A 230 3.26 14.66 -1.94
CA ILE A 230 2.70 13.50 -1.26
C ILE A 230 3.84 12.67 -0.69
N GLU A 231 3.73 12.31 0.58
CA GLU A 231 4.63 11.42 1.29
C GLU A 231 3.83 10.26 1.86
N LEU A 232 4.29 9.05 1.58
CA LEU A 232 3.75 7.80 2.13
C LEU A 232 4.93 6.98 2.63
N ASP A 233 5.05 6.91 3.95
CA ASP A 233 6.05 6.12 4.65
C ASP A 233 5.41 4.81 5.15
N THR A 234 5.98 3.71 4.68
CA THR A 234 5.63 2.33 5.07
C THR A 234 6.85 1.58 5.61
N SER A 235 7.88 2.28 6.08
CA SER A 235 9.11 1.69 6.64
C SER A 235 8.89 0.83 7.89
N GLU A 236 7.76 1.03 8.58
CA GLU A 236 7.31 0.17 9.67
C GLU A 236 6.82 -1.21 9.17
N MET A 237 6.56 -1.36 7.87
CA MET A 237 6.23 -2.62 7.22
C MET A 237 7.50 -3.33 6.73
N ILE A 238 7.56 -4.65 6.89
CA ILE A 238 8.68 -5.45 6.37
C ILE A 238 8.66 -5.52 4.84
N ARG A 239 7.47 -5.39 4.23
CA ARG A 239 7.24 -5.46 2.79
C ARG A 239 7.23 -4.07 2.20
N ASN A 240 7.86 -3.93 1.04
CA ASN A 240 7.73 -2.73 0.24
C ASN A 240 6.38 -2.70 -0.47
N ILE A 241 5.95 -1.51 -0.86
CA ILE A 241 4.85 -1.33 -1.78
C ILE A 241 5.38 -0.88 -3.15
N TYR A 242 4.68 -1.24 -4.23
CA TYR A 242 5.17 -0.92 -5.56
C TYR A 242 4.11 -0.89 -6.65
N THR A 243 4.52 -0.34 -7.79
CA THR A 243 3.93 -0.53 -9.12
C THR A 243 5.08 -0.60 -10.12
N ASN A 244 4.79 -0.99 -11.36
CA ASN A 244 5.78 -0.93 -12.44
C ASN A 244 6.40 0.47 -12.62
N LYS A 245 5.67 1.54 -12.24
CA LYS A 245 6.14 2.93 -12.35
C LYS A 245 6.95 3.39 -11.15
N SER A 246 6.48 3.13 -9.93
CA SER A 246 7.12 3.65 -8.71
C SER A 246 8.37 2.87 -8.28
N GLY A 247 8.47 1.61 -8.70
CA GLY A 247 9.42 0.65 -8.11
C GLY A 247 9.04 0.25 -6.69
N ARG A 248 9.79 -0.71 -6.12
CA ARG A 248 9.65 -1.22 -4.75
C ARG A 248 10.35 -0.29 -3.77
N LYS A 249 9.58 0.34 -2.88
CA LYS A 249 10.09 1.18 -1.81
C LYS A 249 9.19 1.06 -0.58
N ASP A 250 9.74 1.42 0.56
CA ASP A 250 9.01 1.63 1.80
C ASP A 250 8.64 3.11 1.97
N TYR A 251 9.47 4.02 1.46
CA TYR A 251 9.20 5.45 1.44
C TYR A 251 8.92 5.97 0.02
N HIS A 252 7.74 6.54 -0.16
CA HIS A 252 7.27 7.11 -1.41
C HIS A 252 7.03 8.61 -1.27
N MET A 253 7.79 9.40 -2.01
CA MET A 253 7.63 10.85 -2.08
C MET A 253 7.49 11.31 -3.53
N LYS A 254 6.54 12.22 -3.79
CA LYS A 254 6.45 12.91 -5.07
C LYS A 254 5.91 14.33 -4.91
N MET A 255 6.66 15.28 -5.45
CA MET A 255 6.23 16.65 -5.62
C MET A 255 5.52 16.86 -6.96
N PHE A 256 4.43 17.62 -6.93
CA PHE A 256 3.64 18.08 -8.06
C PHE A 256 3.61 19.61 -8.05
N GLU A 257 4.08 20.25 -9.12
CA GLU A 257 4.05 21.71 -9.26
C GLU A 257 2.77 22.17 -9.96
N PHE A 258 2.21 23.29 -9.51
CA PHE A 258 1.10 23.97 -10.17
C PHE A 258 1.68 25.10 -11.04
N ASN A 259 1.55 24.96 -12.36
CA ASN A 259 2.12 25.89 -13.36
C ASN A 259 1.35 27.21 -13.44
N SER A 260 1.28 28.00 -12.36
CA SER A 260 0.55 29.28 -12.39
C SER A 260 1.36 30.43 -13.01
N ASP A 261 2.67 30.53 -12.80
CA ASP A 261 3.47 31.68 -13.27
C ASP A 261 4.79 31.28 -13.92
N LYS A 262 5.16 31.97 -15.02
CA LYS A 262 6.41 31.75 -15.76
C LYS A 262 7.67 32.24 -15.05
N ASP A 263 7.52 33.14 -14.07
CA ASP A 263 8.65 33.79 -13.37
C ASP A 263 9.05 33.07 -12.06
N ARG A 264 8.47 31.89 -11.80
CA ARG A 264 8.57 31.17 -10.52
C ARG A 264 9.62 30.04 -10.61
N ILE A 265 10.74 30.11 -9.86
CA ILE A 265 11.80 29.06 -9.82
C ILE A 265 11.27 27.68 -9.43
N SER A 266 11.41 26.68 -10.31
CA SER A 266 10.98 25.30 -10.05
C SER A 266 11.64 24.76 -8.78
N LEU A 267 10.83 24.25 -7.85
CA LEU A 267 11.33 23.53 -6.67
C LEU A 267 11.91 22.18 -7.07
N LEU A 268 11.48 21.59 -8.19
CA LEU A 268 12.05 20.34 -8.69
C LEU A 268 13.53 20.51 -9.08
N GLU A 269 13.93 21.69 -9.54
CA GLU A 269 15.34 22.01 -9.86
C GLU A 269 16.21 22.22 -8.61
N ALA A 270 15.60 22.49 -7.44
CA ALA A 270 16.33 22.74 -6.19
C ALA A 270 16.69 21.46 -5.42
N PHE A 271 16.14 20.30 -5.80
CA PHE A 271 16.36 19.01 -5.16
C PHE A 271 17.00 17.95 -6.08
N GLU A 272 17.50 18.34 -7.26
CA GLU A 272 18.41 17.56 -8.10
C GLU A 272 19.87 17.73 -7.66
#